data_AF-A0A6S6RX77-F1
#
_entry.id   AF-A0A6S6RX77-F1
#
_cell.length_a   1.000
_cell.length_b   1.000
_cell.length_c   1.000
_cell.angle_alpha   90.00
_cell.angle_beta   90.00
_cell.angle_gamma   90.00
#
_symmetry.space_group_name_H-M   'P 1'
#
loop_
_entity.id
_entity.type
_entity.pdbx_description
1 polymer ?
#
loop_
_entity_poly.entity_id
_entity_poly.type
_entity_poly.pdbx_seq_one_letter_code
_entity_poly.pdbx_strand_id
1 'polypeptide(L)' 'MTERLARRYCQQVTVKLYQEGFILLDSQNEKAKLLPNSQRYWLREVVLLGDGCPWLWADGYSRRDINWP' A
#
# COMPACT_ATOMS: atom_id res chain seq x y z
N MET A 1 -0.05 -7.80 -9.68
CA MET A 1 -1.31 -7.55 -10.43
C MET A 1 -1.27 -6.27 -11.28
N THR A 2 -0.55 -5.23 -10.86
CA THR A 2 -0.55 -3.90 -11.51
C THR A 2 0.32 -3.78 -12.77
N GLU A 3 1.44 -4.50 -12.87
CA GLU A 3 2.30 -4.43 -14.07
C GLU A 3 1.62 -4.95 -15.34
N ARG A 4 0.79 -6.00 -15.22
CA ARG A 4 0.19 -6.68 -16.38
C ARG A 4 -0.95 -5.87 -17.02
N LEU A 5 -1.68 -5.09 -16.22
CA LEU A 5 -2.71 -4.17 -16.70
C LEU A 5 -2.09 -2.92 -17.30
N ALA A 6 -1.11 -2.34 -16.61
CA ALA A 6 -0.53 -1.08 -17.02
C ALA A 6 0.36 -1.21 -18.27
N ARG A 7 1.02 -2.37 -18.53
CA ARG A 7 1.66 -2.65 -19.85
C ARG A 7 0.72 -2.60 -21.05
N ARG A 8 -0.58 -2.78 -20.85
CA ARG A 8 -1.58 -2.86 -21.93
C ARG A 8 -2.12 -1.49 -22.34
N TYR A 9 -2.02 -0.50 -21.46
CA TYR A 9 -2.57 0.84 -21.65
C TYR A 9 -1.53 1.97 -21.53
N CYS A 10 -0.37 1.70 -20.93
CA CYS A 10 0.73 2.64 -20.73
C CYS A 10 2.06 2.00 -21.14
N GLN A 11 3.00 2.81 -21.64
CA GLN A 11 4.34 2.31 -21.97
C GLN A 11 5.20 2.13 -20.72
N GLN A 12 5.04 3.03 -19.74
CA GLN A 12 5.79 3.00 -18.50
C GLN A 12 4.87 3.14 -17.28
N VAL A 13 5.15 2.32 -16.28
CA VAL A 13 4.41 2.26 -15.02
C VAL A 13 5.40 2.61 -13.92
N THR A 14 5.18 3.73 -13.26
CA THR A 14 6.04 4.19 -12.16
C THR A 14 5.28 4.06 -10.86
N VAL A 15 5.79 3.25 -9.94
CA VAL A 15 5.30 3.21 -8.56
C VAL A 15 6.11 4.22 -7.75
N LYS A 16 5.46 5.27 -7.25
CA LYS A 16 6.08 6.19 -6.30
C LYS A 16 5.57 5.88 -4.90
N LEU A 17 6.51 5.70 -3.98
CA LEU A 17 6.20 5.67 -2.55
C LEU A 17 5.78 7.07 -2.13
N TYR A 18 4.58 7.19 -1.58
CA TYR A 18 4.09 8.44 -1.01
C TYR A 18 4.42 8.53 0.47
N GLN A 19 4.10 7.46 1.22
CA GLN A 19 4.34 7.40 2.65
C GLN A 19 4.59 5.96 3.09
N GLU A 20 5.53 5.76 4.01
CA GLU A 20 5.65 4.52 4.75
C GLU A 20 5.97 4.77 6.21
N GLY A 21 5.38 3.97 7.10
CA GLY A 21 5.61 4.12 8.53
C GLY A 21 4.74 3.24 9.41
N PHE A 22 5.10 3.15 10.68
CA PHE A 22 4.25 2.49 11.67
C PHE A 22 3.09 3.40 12.05
N ILE A 23 1.87 2.88 11.91
CA ILE A 23 0.66 3.51 12.38
C ILE A 23 0.00 2.67 13.46
N LEU A 24 -0.67 3.36 14.37
CA LEU A 24 -1.62 2.76 15.30
C LEU A 24 -2.98 2.79 14.61
N LEU A 25 -3.52 1.61 14.32
CA LEU A 25 -4.88 1.49 13.83
C LEU A 25 -5.81 1.45 15.04
N ASP A 26 -6.65 2.47 15.16
CA ASP A 26 -7.70 2.47 16.18
C ASP A 26 -8.70 1.33 15.93
N SER A 27 -9.22 0.72 17.00
CA SER A 27 -10.18 -0.38 16.92
C SER A 27 -11.49 0.01 16.24
N GLN A 28 -11.78 1.31 16.13
CA GLN A 28 -12.93 1.83 15.39
C GLN A 28 -12.70 1.88 13.87
N ASN A 29 -11.46 1.76 13.38
CA ASN A 29 -11.21 1.80 11.95
C ASN A 29 -11.68 0.51 11.27
N GLU A 30 -12.50 0.63 10.22
CA GLU A 30 -13.04 -0.54 9.51
C GLU A 30 -11.95 -1.40 8.88
N LYS A 31 -10.85 -0.78 8.44
CA LYS A 31 -9.67 -1.49 7.95
C LYS A 31 -8.98 -2.30 9.06
N ALA A 32 -9.00 -1.82 10.31
CA ALA A 32 -8.44 -2.55 11.44
C ALA A 32 -9.22 -3.84 11.73
N LYS A 33 -10.55 -3.85 11.51
CA LYS A 33 -11.39 -5.05 11.68
C LYS A 33 -11.03 -6.18 10.70
N LEU A 34 -10.47 -5.83 9.54
CA LEU A 34 -10.04 -6.79 8.51
C LEU A 34 -8.58 -7.24 8.70
N LEU A 35 -7.84 -6.58 9.58
CA LEU A 35 -6.44 -6.85 9.83
C LEU A 35 -6.26 -7.69 11.11
N PRO A 36 -5.26 -8.57 11.16
CA PRO A 36 -5.01 -9.38 12.35
C PRO A 36 -4.61 -8.48 13.53
N ASN A 37 -5.26 -8.64 14.69
CA ASN A 37 -5.03 -7.84 15.91
C ASN A 37 -3.53 -7.68 16.22
N SER A 38 -3.00 -6.48 16.01
CA SER A 38 -1.60 -6.12 16.24
C SER A 38 -1.52 -4.71 16.83
N GLN A 39 -0.51 -4.46 17.65
CA GLN A 39 -0.39 -3.16 18.32
C GLN A 39 0.05 -2.05 17.36
N ARG A 40 0.78 -2.37 16.29
CA ARG A 40 1.23 -1.42 15.26
C ARG A 40 1.20 -2.10 13.90
N TYR A 41 0.81 -1.36 12.88
CA TYR A 41 0.85 -1.82 11.49
C TYR A 41 1.80 -0.96 10.69
N TRP A 42 2.50 -1.56 9.74
CA TRP A 42 3.27 -0.81 8.76
C TRP A 42 2.35 -0.40 7.62
N LEU A 43 2.04 0.90 7.57
CA LEU A 43 1.35 1.51 6.44
C LEU A 43 2.37 1.77 5.33
N ARG A 44 1.99 1.44 4.10
CA ARG A 44 2.73 1.81 2.89
C ARG A 44 1.73 2.33 1.86
N GLU A 45 1.77 3.62 1.62
CA GLU A 45 0.99 4.28 0.58
C GLU A 45 1.86 4.52 -0.64
N VAL A 46 1.35 4.06 -1.79
CA VAL A 46 2.02 4.19 -3.07
C VAL A 46 1.04 4.75 -4.10
N VAL A 47 1.55 5.58 -4.98
CA VAL A 47 0.82 6.03 -6.17
C VAL A 47 1.40 5.33 -7.39
N LEU A 48 0.51 4.75 -8.19
CA LEU A 48 0.85 4.24 -9.50
C LEU A 48 0.63 5.34 -10.53
N LEU A 49 1.70 5.68 -11.22
CA LEU A 49 1.72 6.61 -12.33
C LEU A 49 1.80 5.80 -13.63
N GLY A 50 0.83 5.98 -14.53
CA GLY A 50 0.89 5.51 -15.91
C GLY A 50 1.37 6.65 -16.79
N ASP A 51 2.53 6.50 -17.45
CA ASP A 51 3.15 7.52 -18.32
C ASP A 51 3.25 8.92 -17.67
N GLY A 52 3.51 8.96 -16.36
CA GLY A 52 3.64 10.20 -15.57
C GLY A 52 2.32 10.74 -15.00
N CYS A 53 1.17 10.18 -15.36
CA CYS A 53 -0.13 10.56 -14.83
C CYS A 53 -0.55 9.67 -13.64
N PRO A 54 -1.07 10.21 -12.53
CA PRO A 54 -1.53 9.43 -11.38
C PRO A 54 -2.81 8.67 -11.72
N TRP A 55 -2.74 7.34 -11.69
CA TRP A 55 -3.85 6.46 -12.07
C TRP A 55 -4.51 5.78 -10.88
N LEU A 56 -3.71 5.37 -9.89
CA LEU A 56 -4.22 4.61 -8.77
C LEU A 56 -3.47 4.97 -7.49
N TRP A 57 -4.22 5.22 -6.44
CA TRP A 57 -3.71 5.24 -5.08
C TRP A 57 -3.88 3.84 -4.49
N ALA A 58 -2.82 3.32 -3.88
CA ALA A 58 -2.87 2.05 -3.18
C ALA A 58 -2.25 2.21 -1.79
N ASP A 59 -3.03 1.89 -0.77
CA ASP A 59 -2.56 1.79 0.59
C ASP A 59 -2.50 0.32 1.04
N GLY A 60 -1.32 -0.08 1.51
CA GLY A 60 -1.06 -1.43 2.01
C GLY A 60 -0.77 -1.40 3.51
N TYR A 61 -1.40 -2.30 4.25
CA TYR A 61 -1.13 -2.52 5.68
C TYR A 61 -0.43 -3.86 5.82
N SER A 62 0.76 -3.84 6.39
CA SER A 62 1.55 -5.04 6.65
C SER A 62 1.86 -5.15 8.12
N ARG A 63 1.75 -6.35 8.65
CA ARG A 63 2.19 -6.69 10.00
C ARG A 63 3.72 -6.86 9.97
N ARG A 64 4.48 -5.81 10.32
CA ARG A 64 5.96 -5.86 10.40
C ARG A 64 6.49 -6.11 11.82
N ASP A 65 5.64 -6.30 12.83
CA ASP A 65 6.06 -6.65 14.19
C ASP A 65 6.55 -8.11 14.33
N ILE A 66 6.28 -8.96 13.33
CA ILE A 66 6.87 -10.29 13.27
C ILE A 66 8.21 -10.15 12.57
N ASN A 67 9.27 -10.19 13.38
CA ASN A 67 10.65 -10.34 12.94
C ASN A 67 10.71 -11.61 12.05
N TRP A 68 10.77 -11.42 10.74
CA TRP A 68 11.04 -12.52 9.81
C TRP A 68 12.56 -12.79 9.91
N PRO A 69 12.98 -14.03 10.21
CA PRO A 69 14.41 -14.36 10.29
C PRO A 69 15.12 -14.21 8.93
#